data_AF-A0A2L2Z143-F1
#
_entry.id   AF-A0A2L2Z143-F1
#
_cell.length_a   1.000
_cell.length_b   1.000
_cell.length_c   1.000
_cell.angle_alpha   90.00
_cell.angle_beta   90.00
_cell.angle_gamma   90.00
#
_symmetry.space_group_name_H-M   'P 1'
#
loop_
_entity.id
_entity.type
_entity.pdbx_description
1 polymer ?
#
loop_
_entity_poly.entity_id
_entity_poly.type
_entity_poly.pdbx_seq_one_letter_code
_entity_poly.pdbx_strand_id
1 'polypeptide(L)' 'GNPKNVRQLPSGDLLVETSSVKQTTALLKSHKLGNVTITASPHNTLNISKGVISDKALQYLPISEIIEGLS' A
#
# COMPACT_ATOMS: atom_id res chain seq x y z
N GLY A 1 -7.22 0.84 16.93
CA GLY A 1 -7.47 1.70 15.76
C GLY A 1 -7.81 0.80 14.59
N ASN A 2 -8.91 1.06 13.90
CA ASN A 2 -9.39 0.17 12.83
C ASN A 2 -8.66 0.48 11.51
N PRO A 3 -8.22 -0.54 10.76
CA PRO A 3 -7.74 -0.34 9.40
C PRO A 3 -8.88 0.17 8.51
N LYS A 4 -8.53 0.89 7.45
CA LYS A 4 -9.48 1.38 6.45
C LYS A 4 -10.07 0.21 5.65
N ASN A 5 -9.22 -0.74 5.29
CA ASN A 5 -9.60 -1.94 4.58
C ASN A 5 -8.64 -3.07 4.93
N VAL A 6 -9.15 -4.31 4.91
CA VAL A 6 -8.35 -5.53 5.04
C VAL A 6 -8.85 -6.52 4.02
N ARG A 7 -7.93 -7.11 3.26
CA ARG A 7 -8.21 -8.12 2.25
C ARG A 7 -7.20 -9.25 2.36
N GLN A 8 -7.66 -10.49 2.21
CA GLN A 8 -6.76 -11.63 2.03
C GLN A 8 -6.33 -11.74 0.55
N LEU A 9 -5.03 -11.89 0.33
CA LEU A 9 -4.45 -12.14 -0.98
C LEU A 9 -4.51 -13.64 -1.33
N PRO A 10 -4.48 -14.01 -2.61
CA PRO A 10 -4.36 -15.41 -3.02
C PRO A 10 -3.11 -16.12 -2.48
N SER A 11 -2.06 -15.36 -2.12
CA SER A 11 -0.87 -15.90 -1.44
C SER A 11 -1.14 -16.35 0.01
N GLY A 12 -2.28 -15.99 0.58
CA GLY A 12 -2.61 -16.20 1.99
C GLY A 12 -2.28 -14.99 2.88
N ASP A 13 -1.52 -14.01 2.37
CA ASP A 13 -1.16 -12.80 3.10
C ASP A 13 -2.35 -11.84 3.28
N LEU A 14 -2.23 -10.91 4.23
CA LEU A 14 -3.21 -9.85 4.43
C LEU A 14 -2.70 -8.52 3.85
N LEU A 15 -3.48 -7.94 2.94
CA LEU A 15 -3.31 -6.56 2.50
C LEU A 15 -4.12 -5.64 3.41
N VAL A 16 -3.43 -4.71 4.08
CA VAL A 16 -4.04 -3.80 5.06
C VAL A 16 -3.87 -2.35 4.62
N GLU A 17 -4.98 -1.67 4.35
CA GLU A 17 -5.00 -0.24 4.06
C GLU A 17 -5.19 0.54 5.37
N THR A 18 -4.30 1.51 5.61
CA THR A 18 -4.30 2.32 6.84
C THR A 18 -4.79 3.74 6.59
N SER A 19 -5.50 4.32 7.55
CA SER A 19 -6.05 5.68 7.43
C SER A 19 -5.07 6.78 7.85
N SER A 20 -3.92 6.44 8.43
CA SER A 20 -2.96 7.43 8.93
C SER A 20 -1.54 6.89 9.00
N VAL A 21 -0.56 7.79 8.87
CA VAL A 21 0.88 7.47 9.00
C VAL A 21 1.17 6.80 10.35
N LYS A 22 0.58 7.29 11.45
CA LYS A 22 0.75 6.72 12.79
C LYS A 22 0.37 5.23 12.83
N GLN A 23 -0.74 4.87 12.17
CA GLN A 23 -1.18 3.48 12.08
C GLN A 23 -0.23 2.65 11.21
N THR A 24 0.17 3.17 10.05
CA THR A 24 1.12 2.51 9.14
C THR A 24 2.42 2.19 9.87
N THR A 25 3.00 3.18 10.56
CA THR A 25 4.26 3.02 11.30
C THR A 25 4.12 2.03 12.45
N ALA A 26 2.97 2.02 13.14
CA ALA A 26 2.73 1.05 14.22
C ALA A 26 2.65 -0.39 13.68
N LEU A 27 1.98 -0.62 12.55
CA LEU A 27 1.89 -1.93 11.91
C LEU A 27 3.25 -2.42 11.42
N LEU A 28 4.03 -1.56 10.73
CA LEU A 28 5.35 -1.90 10.22
C LEU A 28 6.37 -2.25 11.32
N LYS A 29 6.21 -1.69 12.52
CA LYS A 29 7.05 -2.01 13.69
C LYS A 29 6.53 -3.20 14.50
N SER A 30 5.36 -3.74 14.14
CA SER A 30 4.74 -4.82 14.89
C SER A 30 5.29 -6.16 14.42
N HIS A 31 5.79 -6.95 15.37
CA HIS A 31 6.31 -8.29 15.11
C HIS A 31 5.41 -9.38 15.71
N LYS A 32 4.40 -8.99 16.49
CA LYS A 32 3.47 -9.91 17.13
C LYS A 32 2.06 -9.33 17.18
N LEU A 33 1.08 -10.18 16.91
CA LEU A 33 -0.33 -9.91 17.11
C LEU A 33 -0.88 -10.93 18.12
N GLY A 34 -1.06 -10.49 19.37
CA GLY A 34 -1.29 -11.42 20.47
C GLY A 34 -0.11 -12.37 20.65
N ASN A 35 -0.36 -13.68 20.58
CA ASN A 35 0.67 -14.72 20.68
C ASN A 35 1.23 -15.15 19.31
N VAL A 36 0.78 -14.54 18.21
CA VAL A 36 1.19 -14.91 16.85
C VAL A 36 2.30 -13.97 16.39
N THR A 37 3.42 -14.52 15.94
CA THR A 37 4.49 -13.74 15.29
C THR A 37 4.04 -13.36 13.89
N ILE A 38 4.23 -12.09 13.52
CA ILE A 38 3.90 -11.57 12.20
C ILE A 38 5.09 -10.84 11.59
N THR A 39 5.08 -10.73 10.28
CA THR A 39 5.93 -9.81 9.53
C THR A 39 5.03 -8.81 8.81
N ALA A 40 5.47 -7.55 8.76
CA ALA A 40 4.79 -6.50 8.04
C ALA A 40 5.80 -5.83 7.12
N SER A 41 5.47 -5.73 5.84
CA SER A 41 6.25 -5.02 4.85
C SER A 41 5.37 -4.01 4.12
N PRO A 42 5.95 -2.90 3.64
CA PRO A 42 5.26 -2.06 2.68
C PRO A 42 4.85 -2.89 1.46
N HIS A 43 3.65 -2.66 0.95
CA HIS A 43 3.23 -3.27 -0.29
C HIS A 43 4.02 -2.63 -1.44
N ASN A 44 4.80 -3.43 -2.18
CA ASN A 44 5.75 -2.96 -3.18
C ASN A 44 5.09 -2.46 -4.49
N THR A 45 3.77 -2.45 -4.60
CA THR A 45 3.08 -1.98 -5.81
C THR A 45 2.22 -0.77 -5.52
N LEU A 46 2.12 0.12 -6.53
CA LEU A 46 1.26 1.29 -6.50
C LEU A 46 -0.17 0.91 -6.12
N ASN A 47 -0.85 1.81 -5.40
CA ASN A 47 -2.23 1.62 -4.99
C ASN A 47 -3.12 1.47 -6.24
N ILE A 48 -3.34 0.23 -6.68
CA ILE A 48 -4.24 -0.07 -7.78
C ILE A 48 -5.66 -0.06 -7.22
N SER A 49 -6.42 0.94 -7.64
CA SER A 49 -7.87 0.98 -7.44
C SER A 49 -8.52 0.92 -8.82
N LYS A 50 -9.35 -0.10 -9.08
CA LYS A 50 -10.09 -0.25 -10.34
C LYS A 50 -9.21 -0.28 -11.61
N GLY A 51 -7.99 -0.80 -11.52
CA GLY A 51 -7.04 -0.81 -12.64
C GLY A 51 -6.31 0.53 -12.88
N VAL A 52 -6.53 1.53 -12.02
CA VAL A 52 -5.85 2.83 -12.08
C VAL A 52 -4.72 2.87 -11.05
N ILE A 53 -3.54 3.25 -11.52
CA ILE A 53 -2.33 3.49 -10.75
C ILE A 53 -2.31 4.99 -10.40
N SER A 54 -2.38 5.34 -9.11
CA SER A 54 -2.28 6.74 -8.67
C SER A 54 -0.88 7.02 -8.10
N ASP A 55 -0.12 7.86 -8.78
CA ASP A 55 1.18 8.37 -8.30
C ASP A 55 1.10 9.89 -8.15
N LYS A 56 1.51 10.39 -6.98
CA LYS A 56 1.53 11.85 -6.72
C LYS A 56 2.63 12.57 -7.50
N ALA A 57 3.73 11.90 -7.83
CA ALA A 57 4.76 12.48 -8.67
C ALA A 57 4.21 12.75 -10.08
N LEU A 58 3.39 11.82 -10.61
CA LEU A 58 2.77 11.97 -11.92
C LEU A 58 1.69 13.08 -11.98
N GLN A 59 1.15 13.53 -10.82
CA GLN A 59 0.13 14.58 -10.78
C GLN A 59 0.62 15.93 -11.34
N TYR A 60 1.91 16.21 -11.20
CA TYR A 60 2.52 17.48 -11.58
C TYR A 60 3.32 17.40 -12.89
N LEU A 61 3.42 16.22 -13.49
CA LEU A 61 4.11 16.05 -14.77
C LEU A 61 3.18 16.40 -15.94
N PRO A 62 3.70 17.04 -17.00
CA PRO A 62 2.93 17.19 -18.23
C PRO A 62 2.70 15.82 -18.87
N ILE A 63 1.54 15.65 -19.52
CA ILE A 63 1.15 14.38 -20.17
C ILE A 63 2.21 13.89 -21.17
N SER A 64 2.91 14.81 -21.85
CA SER A 64 3.99 14.48 -22.78
C SER A 64 5.14 13.71 -22.14
N GLU A 65 5.58 14.11 -20.95
CA GLU A 65 6.67 13.43 -20.22
C GLU A 65 6.23 12.04 -19.74
N ILE A 66 4.95 11.91 -19.35
CA ILE A 66 4.38 10.61 -18.97
C ILE A 66 4.36 9.66 -20.18
N ILE A 67 3.95 10.15 -21.36
CA ILE A 67 3.89 9.34 -22.59
C ILE A 67 5.29 8.94 -23.07
N GLU A 68 6.27 9.84 -22.98
CA GLU A 68 7.65 9.56 -23.36
C GLU A 68 8.27 8.45 -22.50
N GLY A 69 8.04 8.46 -21.18
CA GLY A 69 8.52 7.41 -20.29
C GLY A 69 7.83 6.05 -20.46
N LEU A 70 6.73 5.97 -21.20
CA LEU A 70 6.00 4.73 -21.53
C LEU A 70 6.34 4.17 -22.92
N SER A 71 7.08 4.93 -23.74
CA SER A 71 7.51 4.53 -25.09
C SER A 71 8.84 3.79 -25.05
#